data_AF-A0A1F9PIJ2-F1
#
_entry.id   AF-A0A1F9PIJ2-F1
#
_cell.length_a   1.000
_cell.length_b   1.000
_cell.length_c   1.000
_cell.angle_alpha   90.00
_cell.angle_beta   90.00
_cell.angle_gamma   90.00
#
_symmetry.space_group_name_H-M   'P 1'
#
loop_
_entity.id
_entity.type
_entity.pdbx_description
1 polymer ?
#
loop_
_entity_poly.entity_id
_entity_poly.type
_entity_poly.pdbx_seq_one_letter_code
_entity_poly.pdbx_strand_id
1 'polypeptide(L)' 'METAIDDLLKKVRLIAETPKGDLLRQLVDLLYERVEEEYDLEPLTGEDLEAIRRGKEDIAAGRCITLEAYEKKRGL' A
#
# COMPACT_ATOMS: atom_id res chain seq x y z
N MET A 1 -17.22 -30.73 -3.90
CA MET A 1 -16.84 -29.38 -3.46
C MET A 1 -15.66 -29.47 -2.50
N GLU A 2 -15.78 -30.30 -1.45
CA GLU A 2 -14.71 -30.70 -0.53
C GLU A 2 -13.42 -31.13 -1.26
N THR A 3 -13.56 -32.03 -2.25
CA THR A 3 -12.43 -32.55 -3.05
C THR A 3 -11.68 -31.50 -3.89
N ALA A 4 -12.35 -30.43 -4.32
CA ALA A 4 -11.71 -29.39 -5.12
C ALA A 4 -10.93 -28.39 -4.24
N ILE A 5 -11.45 -28.13 -3.04
CA ILE A 5 -10.76 -27.31 -2.04
C ILE A 5 -9.53 -28.05 -1.51
N ASP A 6 -9.65 -29.35 -1.25
CA ASP A 6 -8.53 -30.18 -0.80
C ASP A 6 -7.40 -30.26 -1.86
N ASP A 7 -7.76 -30.42 -3.13
CA ASP A 7 -6.79 -30.41 -4.24
C ASP A 7 -6.08 -29.06 -4.37
N LEU A 8 -6.81 -27.95 -4.21
CA LEU A 8 -6.25 -26.60 -4.19
C LEU A 8 -5.27 -26.41 -3.02
N LEU A 9 -5.67 -26.81 -1.81
CA LEU A 9 -4.82 -26.71 -0.62
C LEU A 9 -3.54 -27.53 -0.77
N LYS A 10 -3.63 -28.71 -1.37
CA LYS A 10 -2.46 -29.55 -1.64
C LYS A 10 -1.49 -28.88 -2.61
N LYS A 11 -2.00 -28.28 -3.69
CA LYS A 11 -1.19 -27.54 -4.67
C LYS A 11 -0.52 -26.31 -4.04
N VAL A 12 -1.24 -25.56 -3.21
CA VAL A 12 -0.72 -24.39 -2.51
C VAL A 12 0.40 -24.78 -1.54
N ARG A 13 0.22 -25.85 -0.74
CA ARG A 13 1.27 -26.35 0.16
C ARG A 13 2.53 -26.76 -0.60
N LEU A 14 2.38 -27.47 -1.72
CA LEU A 14 3.52 -27.89 -2.54
C LEU A 14 4.32 -26.68 -3.06
N ILE A 15 3.67 -25.58 -3.44
CA ILE A 15 4.35 -24.37 -3.89
C ILE A 15 5.02 -23.64 -2.71
N ALA A 16 4.34 -23.57 -1.57
CA ALA A 16 4.85 -22.92 -0.36
C ALA A 16 6.14 -23.56 0.19
N GLU A 17 6.31 -24.88 0.01
CA GLU A 17 7.51 -25.63 0.43
C GLU A 17 8.71 -25.44 -0.52
N THR A 18 8.54 -24.75 -1.65
CA THR A 18 9.63 -24.44 -2.58
C THR A 18 10.24 -23.06 -2.31
N PRO A 19 11.42 -22.74 -2.89
CA PRO A 19 11.94 -21.37 -2.91
C PRO A 19 11.03 -20.33 -3.59
N LYS A 20 9.92 -20.77 -4.22
CA LYS A 20 8.91 -19.90 -4.82
C LYS A 20 7.74 -19.62 -3.86
N GLY A 21 7.73 -20.21 -2.67
CA GLY A 21 6.72 -19.98 -1.64
C GLY A 21 6.62 -18.51 -1.22
N ASP A 22 7.77 -17.82 -1.13
CA ASP A 22 7.82 -16.39 -0.82
C ASP A 22 7.14 -15.54 -1.91
N LEU A 23 7.23 -15.93 -3.18
CA LEU A 23 6.55 -15.24 -4.28
C LEU A 23 5.04 -15.46 -4.24
N LEU A 24 4.60 -16.67 -3.85
CA LEU A 24 3.17 -16.94 -3.66
C LEU A 24 2.62 -16.11 -2.50
N ARG A 25 3.37 -15.98 -1.41
CA ARG A 25 3.01 -15.12 -0.27
C ARG A 25 2.90 -13.65 -0.71
N GLN A 26 3.91 -13.11 -1.39
CA GLN A 26 3.89 -11.75 -1.92
C GLN A 26 2.73 -11.50 -2.89
N LEU A 27 2.38 -12.50 -3.71
CA LEU A 27 1.24 -12.40 -4.62
C LEU A 27 -0.09 -12.36 -3.86
N VAL A 28 -0.25 -13.19 -2.83
CA VAL A 28 -1.45 -13.18 -1.97
C VAL A 28 -1.52 -11.85 -1.23
N ASP A 29 -0.43 -11.40 -0.61
CA ASP A 29 -0.36 -10.11 0.08
C ASP A 29 -0.74 -8.97 -0.89
N LEU A 30 -0.19 -8.91 -2.11
CA LEU A 30 -0.58 -7.91 -3.13
C LEU A 30 -2.08 -7.95 -3.50
N LEU A 31 -2.67 -9.15 -3.56
CA LEU A 31 -4.07 -9.33 -3.94
C LEU A 31 -5.04 -9.00 -2.79
N TYR A 32 -4.62 -9.16 -1.53
CA TYR A 32 -5.46 -8.98 -0.35
C TYR A 32 -5.16 -7.70 0.45
N GLU A 33 -3.93 -7.17 0.47
CA GLU A 33 -3.62 -5.82 0.97
C GLU A 33 -4.40 -4.75 0.18
N ARG A 34 -4.65 -4.99 -1.11
CA ARG A 34 -5.54 -4.15 -1.92
C ARG A 34 -7.01 -4.16 -1.52
N VAL A 35 -7.43 -5.08 -0.65
CA VAL A 35 -8.83 -5.21 -0.22
C VAL A 35 -9.06 -4.53 1.14
N GLU A 36 -8.03 -4.35 1.96
CA GLU A 36 -8.15 -3.67 3.27
C GLU A 36 -7.86 -2.17 3.24
N GLU A 37 -7.15 -1.66 2.24
CA GLU A 37 -7.08 -0.22 2.00
C GLU A 37 -8.36 0.21 1.25
N GLU A 38 -9.35 0.73 1.98
CA GLU A 38 -10.39 1.60 1.44
C GLU A 38 -9.70 2.79 0.78
N TYR A 39 -9.24 2.62 -0.46
CA TYR A 39 -8.72 3.72 -1.25
C TYR A 39 -9.84 4.74 -1.38
N ASP A 40 -9.52 5.99 -1.04
CA ASP A 40 -10.36 7.09 -1.45
C ASP A 40 -10.34 7.17 -2.98
N LEU A 41 -11.41 6.66 -3.60
CA LEU A 41 -11.62 6.67 -5.03
C LEU A 41 -12.35 7.94 -5.49
N GLU A 42 -12.64 8.87 -4.59
CA GLU A 42 -13.25 10.14 -4.96
C GLU A 42 -12.30 10.93 -5.87
N PRO A 43 -12.80 11.52 -6.97
CA PRO A 43 -12.00 12.43 -7.77
C PRO A 43 -11.51 13.60 -6.91
N LEU A 44 -10.25 14.02 -7.12
CA LEU A 44 -9.73 15.23 -6.49
C LEU A 44 -10.65 16.42 -6.74
N THR A 45 -11.02 17.10 -5.66
CA THR A 45 -11.79 18.33 -5.72
C THR A 45 -10.92 19.49 -6.22
N GLY A 46 -11.53 20.64 -6.51
CA GLY A 46 -10.79 21.85 -6.83
C GLY A 46 -9.88 22.33 -5.67
N GLU A 47 -10.28 22.06 -4.43
CA GLU A 47 -9.49 22.39 -3.24
C GLU A 47 -8.25 21.51 -3.14
N ASP A 48 -8.38 20.21 -3.39
CA ASP A 48 -7.26 19.27 -3.39
C ASP A 48 -6.22 19.64 -4.44
N LEU A 49 -6.66 19.98 -5.65
CA LEU A 49 -5.78 20.40 -6.73
C LEU A 49 -5.01 21.69 -6.38
N GLU A 50 -5.68 22.65 -5.73
CA GLU A 50 -5.05 23.88 -5.27
C GLU A 50 -4.07 23.64 -4.12
N ALA A 51 -4.40 22.73 -3.18
CA ALA A 51 -3.49 22.32 -2.11
C ALA A 51 -2.22 21.65 -2.66
N ILE A 52 -2.38 20.75 -3.63
CA ILE A 52 -1.26 20.11 -4.34
C ILE A 52 -0.39 21.16 -5.06
N ARG A 53 -1.02 22.13 -5.73
CA ARG A 53 -0.32 23.22 -6.41
C ARG A 53 0.53 24.04 -5.44
N ARG A 54 -0.04 24.46 -4.31
CA ARG A 54 0.68 25.20 -3.26
C ARG A 54 1.81 24.39 -2.65
N GLY A 55 1.57 23.11 -2.36
CA GLY A 55 2.62 22.22 -1.85
C GLY A 55 3.83 22.12 -2.78
N LYS A 56 3.60 22.07 -4.10
CA LYS A 56 4.68 22.12 -5.10
C LYS A 56 5.45 23.45 -5.08
N GLU A 57 4.76 24.57 -4.93
CA GLU A 57 5.39 25.89 -4.82
C GLU A 57 6.20 26.03 -3.53
N ASP A 58 5.70 25.48 -2.42
CA ASP A 58 6.40 25.46 -1.14
C ASP A 58 7.69 24.63 -1.23
N ILE A 59 7.64 23.46 -1.86
CA ILE A 59 8.84 22.64 -2.11
C ILE A 59 9.84 23.40 -2.97
N ALA A 60 9.39 24.00 -4.08
CA ALA A 60 10.27 24.74 -4.99
C ALA A 60 10.96 25.94 -4.31
N ALA A 61 10.27 26.57 -3.36
CA ALA A 61 10.78 27.69 -2.58
C ALA A 61 11.50 27.29 -1.28
N GLY A 62 11.65 25.99 -1.01
CA GLY A 62 12.29 25.49 0.23
C GLY A 62 11.47 25.73 1.50
N ARG A 63 10.17 26.01 1.39
CA ARG A 63 9.22 26.16 2.51
C ARG A 63 8.69 24.81 3.00
N CYS A 64 9.58 23.83 3.15
CA CYS A 64 9.26 22.49 3.64
C CYS A 64 10.19 22.12 4.81
N ILE A 65 9.77 21.12 5.58
CA ILE A 65 10.59 20.54 6.66
C ILE A 65 10.75 19.04 6.41
N THR A 66 11.80 18.45 6.98
CA THR A 66 11.95 17.00 6.97
C THR A 66 10.92 16.35 7.90
N LEU A 67 10.60 15.09 7.64
CA LEU A 67 9.72 14.30 8.49
C LEU A 67 10.24 14.25 9.94
N GLU A 68 11.55 13.99 10.11
CA GLU A 68 12.20 13.99 11.43
C GLU A 68 12.03 15.32 12.19
N ALA A 69 12.17 16.46 11.49
CA ALA A 69 11.97 17.77 12.09
C ALA A 69 10.49 18.01 12.47
N TYR A 70 9.56 17.48 11.69
CA TYR A 70 8.13 17.52 11.99
C TYR A 70 7.79 16.69 13.24
N GLU A 71 8.24 15.43 13.29
CA GLU A 71 8.00 14.50 14.39
C GLU A 71 8.56 15.05 15.70
N LYS A 72 9.81 15.52 15.68
CA LYS A 72 10.45 16.17 16.83
C LYS A 72 9.66 17.39 17.33
N LYS A 73 9.10 18.20 16.43
CA LYS A 73 8.28 19.38 16.81
C LYS A 73 6.94 18.97 17.42
N ARG A 74 6.40 17.81 17.04
CA ARG A 74 5.09 17.30 17.50
C ARG A 74 5.19 16.30 18.65
N GLY A 75 6.40 15.87 19.01
CA GLY A 75 6.62 14.83 20.02
C GLY A 75 6.10 13.46 19.57
N LEU A 76 6.17 13.20 18.25
CA LEU A 76 5.84 11.92 17.63
C LEU A 76 7.08 11.04 17.54
#